data_AF-A0A835UI71-F1
#
_entry.id   AF-A0A835UI71-F1
#
_cell.length_a   1.000
_cell.length_b   1.000
_cell.length_c   1.000
_cell.angle_alpha   90.00
_cell.angle_beta   90.00
_cell.angle_gamma   90.00
#
_symmetry.space_group_name_H-M   'P 1'
#
loop_
_entity.id
_entity.type
_entity.pdbx_description
1 polymer ?
#
loop_
_entity_poly.entity_id
_entity_poly.type
_entity_poly.pdbx_seq_one_letter_code
_entity_poly.pdbx_strand_id
1 'polypeptide(L)'
;MPSSTDYPHLSLLFVMMVLMIVLPSFEAFTGVVGHRRSVLRVLGDGDGSMDYALDLNSSTFDSVLKDSPTSFAIVEFFAHWCPACRNYKPHYEKVARLFNGPNAIHPGMILMSRVDCAMKNEDTLPWNASDPVQIARAIYDTEEATAQTFDILTDNKWITQETRAPLIMFLQLLAAHHPSKRCRKGTAEILVNFDDLWPLNTSNSSQGTSIMQTGDVTKVFPICGKEVPRGYWIFCRGSRNETRGYSCGLWILLHALSVRVGDGEAQQAFIATCDFIHNFFKCEECRRHFHEMCSSAPSPFRTARSYVLWLWSSHNKVNERLMAVEQEWRTGDSRYPKMLWPPPQICASCSTSTIKPKTGNTKLNWNEDEVYNFLKQHYSISSLSPPSNDETGKSSIKGVSVSDDAASSTHAVTVPVSAALAIALASCAFGALACFWRTQQKNRKQKN
;
A
#
# COMPACT_ATOMS: atom_id res chain seq x y z
N MET A 1 55.52 67.74 27.08
CA MET A 1 54.62 68.92 27.03
C MET A 1 54.41 69.28 25.58
N PRO A 2 53.19 69.68 25.17
CA PRO A 2 52.03 68.88 24.77
C PRO A 2 52.02 68.64 23.22
N SER A 3 51.55 67.49 22.73
CA SER A 3 50.20 67.21 22.18
C SER A 3 50.01 67.45 20.66
N SER A 4 49.74 66.34 19.94
CA SER A 4 48.58 66.14 19.04
C SER A 4 48.40 67.09 17.83
N THR A 5 48.27 66.65 16.58
CA THR A 5 47.27 65.71 16.00
C THR A 5 47.67 65.46 14.53
N ASP A 6 47.87 64.22 14.12
CA ASP A 6 46.95 63.41 13.28
C ASP A 6 46.45 64.06 11.98
N TYR A 7 46.89 63.52 10.84
CA TYR A 7 46.01 63.20 9.69
C TYR A 7 46.62 62.06 8.84
N PRO A 8 46.13 60.82 8.97
CA PRO A 8 46.54 59.65 8.18
C PRO A 8 45.88 59.58 6.78
N HIS A 9 45.25 60.66 6.31
CA HIS A 9 44.40 60.63 5.13
C HIS A 9 45.14 60.66 3.78
N LEU A 10 46.41 61.08 3.73
CA LEU A 10 47.13 61.24 2.45
C LEU A 10 47.84 59.96 1.97
N SER A 11 48.17 59.03 2.88
CA SER A 11 48.82 57.76 2.52
C SER A 11 47.81 56.68 2.11
N LEU A 12 46.59 56.72 2.67
CA LEU A 12 45.51 55.78 2.32
C LEU A 12 44.91 56.05 0.92
N LEU A 13 44.85 57.32 0.50
CA LEU A 13 44.39 57.70 -0.84
C LEU A 13 45.33 57.22 -1.95
N PHE A 14 46.65 57.21 -1.71
CA PHE A 14 47.63 56.74 -2.68
C PHE A 14 47.61 55.21 -2.86
N VAL A 15 47.34 54.46 -1.79
CA VAL A 15 47.19 53.00 -1.84
C VAL A 15 45.86 52.58 -2.50
N MET A 16 44.77 53.33 -2.27
CA MET A 16 43.47 53.08 -2.93
C MET A 16 43.49 53.40 -4.43
N MET A 17 44.29 54.38 -4.87
CA MET A 17 44.37 54.75 -6.28
C MET A 17 45.19 53.75 -7.12
N VAL A 18 46.16 53.05 -6.51
CA VAL A 18 46.95 52.01 -7.20
C VAL A 18 46.18 50.67 -7.28
N LEU A 19 45.30 50.37 -6.32
CA LEU A 19 44.51 49.12 -6.33
C LEU A 19 43.38 49.12 -7.37
N MET A 20 42.93 50.29 -7.82
CA MET A 20 41.87 50.44 -8.84
C MET A 20 42.37 50.34 -10.30
N ILE A 21 43.69 50.34 -10.53
CA ILE A 21 44.26 50.31 -11.90
C ILE A 21 44.62 48.87 -12.34
N VAL A 22 44.68 47.89 -11.42
CA VAL A 22 45.12 46.50 -11.72
C VAL A 22 43.98 45.46 -11.67
N LEU A 23 42.75 45.86 -11.36
CA LEU A 23 41.58 44.99 -11.49
C LEU A 23 40.89 45.29 -12.83
N PRO A 24 40.81 44.33 -13.78
CA PRO A 24 40.09 44.56 -15.01
C PRO A 24 38.61 44.80 -14.69
N SER A 25 38.09 45.90 -15.24
CA SER A 25 36.70 46.29 -15.27
C SER A 25 35.82 45.15 -15.79
N PHE A 26 35.09 44.48 -14.91
CA PHE A 26 33.89 43.75 -15.31
C PHE A 26 32.79 44.79 -15.57
N GLU A 27 32.87 45.43 -16.74
CA GLU A 27 31.66 46.01 -17.32
C GLU A 27 30.70 44.86 -17.60
N ALA A 28 29.49 45.00 -17.06
CA ALA A 28 28.36 44.15 -17.33
C ALA A 28 28.02 44.22 -18.82
N PHE A 29 28.68 43.38 -19.62
CA PHE A 29 28.14 42.98 -20.91
C PHE A 29 26.83 42.25 -20.60
N THR A 30 25.75 42.75 -21.18
CA THR A 30 24.46 42.08 -21.30
C THR A 30 24.61 40.81 -22.14
N GLY A 31 25.28 39.82 -21.56
CA GLY A 31 25.34 38.44 -22.01
C GLY A 31 24.45 37.62 -21.10
N VAL A 32 23.38 37.07 -21.67
CA VAL A 32 22.42 36.17 -21.03
C VAL A 32 23.15 34.95 -20.44
N VAL A 33 23.59 35.03 -19.19
CA VAL A 33 23.96 33.86 -18.39
C VAL A 33 22.73 33.51 -17.55
N GLY A 34 21.79 32.82 -18.22
CA GLY A 34 20.64 32.24 -17.57
C GLY A 34 21.11 31.33 -16.43
N HIS A 35 20.57 31.56 -15.24
CA HIS A 35 20.64 30.64 -14.11
C HIS A 35 20.13 29.25 -14.56
N ARG A 36 21.02 28.38 -15.01
CA ARG A 36 20.74 26.94 -15.17
C ARG A 36 20.68 26.33 -13.76
N ARG A 37 19.53 26.49 -13.11
CA ARG A 37 19.16 25.73 -11.92
C ARG A 37 19.25 24.25 -12.29
N SER A 38 20.18 23.54 -11.65
CA SER A 38 20.32 22.09 -11.78
C SER A 38 18.97 21.44 -11.45
N VAL A 39 18.39 20.79 -12.46
CA VAL A 39 17.17 19.96 -12.38
C VAL A 39 17.30 18.84 -11.32
N LEU A 40 18.53 18.57 -10.84
CA LEU A 40 18.82 17.50 -9.87
C LEU A 40 18.55 17.83 -8.40
N ARG A 41 18.18 19.06 -8.01
CA ARG A 41 18.01 19.44 -6.58
C ARG A 41 16.58 19.45 -6.06
N VAL A 42 15.59 18.97 -6.82
CA VAL A 42 14.18 18.94 -6.33
C VAL A 42 13.82 17.62 -5.62
N LEU A 43 14.74 16.66 -5.51
CA LEU A 43 14.49 15.40 -4.80
C LEU A 43 15.33 15.32 -3.52
N GLY A 44 14.69 15.64 -2.40
CA GLY A 44 15.28 15.42 -1.07
C GLY A 44 14.44 16.04 0.04
N ASP A 45 13.38 15.36 0.45
CA ASP A 45 13.30 14.77 1.79
C ASP A 45 12.05 13.88 1.91
N GLY A 46 12.22 12.61 2.29
CA GLY A 46 11.12 11.64 2.38
C GLY A 46 11.57 10.20 2.20
N ASP A 47 11.92 9.55 3.31
CA ASP A 47 12.30 8.14 3.38
C ASP A 47 11.14 7.21 2.98
N GLY A 48 11.26 6.62 1.80
CA GLY A 48 10.39 5.61 1.21
C GLY A 48 10.81 5.35 -0.24
N SER A 49 11.41 4.18 -0.52
CA SER A 49 11.78 3.64 -1.84
C SER A 49 11.75 4.66 -3.00
N MET A 50 12.76 5.52 -3.08
CA MET A 50 12.90 6.48 -4.17
C MET A 50 13.30 5.74 -5.45
N ASP A 51 12.45 5.77 -6.47
CA ASP A 51 12.84 5.39 -7.83
C ASP A 51 13.91 6.38 -8.32
N TYR A 52 15.05 5.86 -8.78
CA TYR A 52 16.17 6.64 -9.27
C TYR A 52 16.01 6.98 -10.75
N ALA A 53 15.35 6.12 -11.53
CA ALA A 53 15.05 6.39 -12.94
C ALA A 53 14.02 7.51 -13.09
N LEU A 54 14.28 8.46 -14.01
CA LEU A 54 13.38 9.57 -14.27
C LEU A 54 12.20 9.14 -15.17
N ASP A 55 10.98 9.27 -14.66
CA ASP A 55 9.76 9.02 -15.44
C ASP A 55 9.52 10.13 -16.47
N LEU A 56 9.49 9.75 -17.74
CA LEU A 56 9.17 10.61 -18.89
C LEU A 56 7.78 10.26 -19.42
N ASN A 57 7.10 11.28 -19.94
CA ASN A 57 5.82 11.13 -20.62
C ASN A 57 5.82 11.96 -21.91
N SER A 58 4.72 11.92 -22.66
CA SER A 58 4.67 12.60 -23.96
C SER A 58 4.86 14.11 -23.91
N SER A 59 4.65 14.78 -22.76
CA SER A 59 4.90 16.23 -22.62
C SER A 59 6.28 16.55 -22.06
N THR A 60 6.94 15.62 -21.35
CA THR A 60 8.27 15.84 -20.75
C THR A 60 9.41 15.21 -21.53
N PHE A 61 9.14 14.26 -22.42
CA PHE A 61 10.17 13.48 -23.12
C PHE A 61 11.17 14.37 -23.86
N ASP A 62 10.69 15.24 -24.74
CA ASP A 62 11.57 16.08 -25.57
C ASP A 62 12.29 17.15 -24.75
N SER A 63 11.59 17.82 -23.82
CA SER A 63 12.16 18.92 -23.05
C SER A 63 13.24 18.41 -22.09
N VAL A 64 12.97 17.33 -21.36
CA VAL A 64 13.92 16.77 -20.39
C VAL A 64 15.18 16.24 -21.06
N LEU A 65 15.04 15.52 -22.18
CA LEU A 65 16.21 14.96 -22.88
C LEU A 65 17.07 16.05 -23.55
N LYS A 66 16.46 17.13 -24.05
CA LYS A 66 17.19 18.26 -24.66
C LYS A 66 17.87 19.16 -23.62
N ASP A 67 17.20 19.39 -22.49
CA ASP A 67 17.69 20.31 -21.46
C ASP A 67 18.63 19.64 -20.46
N SER A 68 18.73 18.30 -20.49
CA SER A 68 19.64 17.56 -19.62
C SER A 68 21.10 17.93 -19.88
N PRO A 69 21.90 18.20 -18.82
CA PRO A 69 23.34 18.44 -18.96
C PRO A 69 24.16 17.16 -19.25
N THR A 70 23.52 15.99 -19.28
CA THR A 70 24.18 14.68 -19.48
C THR A 70 24.46 14.41 -20.96
N SER A 71 25.63 13.84 -21.27
CA SER A 71 26.02 13.51 -22.66
C SER A 71 25.21 12.38 -23.28
N PHE A 72 24.73 11.43 -22.46
CA PHE A 72 23.97 10.28 -22.92
C PHE A 72 22.72 10.09 -22.06
N ALA A 73 21.68 9.48 -22.64
CA ALA A 73 20.49 9.07 -21.92
C ALA A 73 20.15 7.62 -22.28
N ILE A 74 19.74 6.84 -21.29
CA ILE A 74 19.12 5.54 -21.49
C ILE A 74 17.65 5.70 -21.14
N VAL A 75 16.79 5.28 -22.08
CA VAL A 75 15.34 5.31 -21.91
C VAL A 75 14.81 3.89 -21.96
N GLU A 76 14.28 3.40 -20.85
CA GLU A 76 13.51 2.16 -20.82
C GLU A 76 12.08 2.44 -21.32
N PHE A 77 11.67 1.80 -22.42
CA PHE A 77 10.27 1.79 -22.83
C PHE A 77 9.62 0.52 -22.30
N PHE A 78 8.59 0.69 -21.47
CA PHE A 78 7.99 -0.42 -20.75
C PHE A 78 6.48 -0.27 -20.67
N ALA A 79 5.78 -1.32 -20.21
CA ALA A 79 4.37 -1.24 -19.88
C ALA A 79 4.16 -1.67 -18.43
N HIS A 80 3.44 -0.88 -17.67
CA HIS A 80 3.23 -1.13 -16.25
C HIS A 80 2.60 -2.46 -15.88
N TRP A 81 1.70 -2.95 -16.73
CA TRP A 81 1.01 -4.21 -16.50
C TRP A 81 1.84 -5.41 -16.97
N CYS A 82 2.96 -5.19 -17.67
CA CYS A 82 3.79 -6.25 -18.21
C CYS A 82 4.62 -6.91 -17.09
N PRO A 83 4.44 -8.21 -16.80
CA PRO A 83 5.20 -8.90 -15.77
C PRO A 83 6.72 -8.86 -15.98
N ALA A 84 7.19 -8.99 -17.23
CA ALA A 84 8.61 -8.94 -17.55
C ALA A 84 9.22 -7.55 -17.26
N CYS A 85 8.53 -6.48 -17.67
CA CYS A 85 8.96 -5.11 -17.39
C CYS A 85 9.04 -4.85 -15.89
N ARG A 86 8.02 -5.24 -15.13
CA ARG A 86 8.01 -5.04 -13.68
C ARG A 86 9.08 -5.88 -12.97
N ASN A 87 9.37 -7.09 -13.46
CA ASN A 87 10.48 -7.90 -12.93
C ASN A 87 11.85 -7.30 -13.26
N TYR A 88 11.96 -6.57 -14.39
CA TYR A 88 13.18 -5.89 -14.79
C TYR A 88 13.40 -4.57 -14.02
N LYS A 89 12.33 -3.86 -13.64
CA LYS A 89 12.39 -2.58 -12.92
C LYS A 89 13.41 -2.57 -11.75
N PRO A 90 13.43 -3.53 -10.81
CA PRO A 90 14.40 -3.52 -9.72
C PRO A 90 15.86 -3.56 -10.19
N HIS A 91 16.14 -4.19 -11.34
CA HIS A 91 17.48 -4.20 -11.94
C HIS A 91 17.79 -2.87 -12.60
N TYR A 92 16.83 -2.29 -13.31
CA TYR A 92 16.97 -0.97 -13.91
C TYR A 92 17.22 0.11 -12.86
N GLU A 93 16.49 0.09 -11.75
CA GLU A 93 16.66 1.02 -10.63
C GLU A 93 18.03 0.90 -9.94
N LYS A 94 18.56 -0.32 -9.83
CA LYS A 94 19.93 -0.53 -9.31
C LYS A 94 20.98 0.15 -10.18
N VAL A 95 20.82 0.12 -11.50
CA VAL A 95 21.71 0.83 -12.43
C VAL A 95 21.44 2.32 -12.38
N ALA A 96 20.16 2.73 -12.35
CA ALA A 96 19.76 4.13 -12.26
C ALA A 96 20.40 4.84 -11.06
N ARG A 97 20.46 4.17 -9.90
CA ARG A 97 21.14 4.68 -8.70
C ARG A 97 22.63 5.04 -8.90
N LEU A 98 23.32 4.39 -9.85
CA LEU A 98 24.74 4.65 -10.10
C LEU A 98 24.98 6.00 -10.80
N PHE A 99 23.97 6.49 -11.54
CA PHE A 99 24.09 7.66 -12.40
C PHE A 99 23.16 8.81 -11.97
N ASN A 100 21.96 8.48 -11.49
CA ASN A 100 20.96 9.43 -11.03
C ASN A 100 21.01 9.55 -9.50
N GLY A 101 20.95 10.79 -9.00
CA GLY A 101 20.77 11.09 -7.58
C GLY A 101 21.95 11.83 -6.92
N PRO A 102 21.77 12.27 -5.67
CA PRO A 102 22.74 13.12 -4.97
C PRO A 102 24.04 12.39 -4.61
N ASN A 103 23.98 11.07 -4.43
CA ASN A 103 25.12 10.20 -4.07
C ASN A 103 25.49 9.23 -5.21
N ALA A 104 25.16 9.56 -6.46
CA ALA A 104 25.51 8.75 -7.62
C ALA A 104 27.03 8.61 -7.74
N ILE A 105 27.51 7.41 -8.11
CA ILE A 105 28.94 7.13 -8.30
C ILE A 105 29.47 7.84 -9.56
N HIS A 106 28.63 7.93 -10.58
CA HIS A 106 28.94 8.53 -11.88
C HIS A 106 27.92 9.63 -12.24
N PRO A 107 27.82 10.70 -11.45
CA PRO A 107 26.81 11.72 -11.66
C PRO A 107 27.05 12.47 -12.97
N GLY A 108 25.97 12.75 -13.70
CA GLY A 108 26.04 13.60 -14.89
C GLY A 108 26.56 12.93 -16.17
N MET A 109 26.93 11.64 -16.12
CA MET A 109 27.40 10.91 -17.32
C MET A 109 26.24 10.40 -18.18
N ILE A 110 25.30 9.70 -17.56
CA ILE A 110 24.15 9.07 -18.22
C ILE A 110 22.89 9.49 -17.48
N LEU A 111 21.90 10.02 -18.18
CA LEU A 111 20.56 10.18 -17.63
C LEU A 111 19.80 8.87 -17.77
N MET A 112 19.48 8.24 -16.63
CA MET A 112 18.67 7.03 -16.60
C MET A 112 17.19 7.43 -16.53
N SER A 113 16.39 7.05 -17.51
CA SER A 113 15.00 7.47 -17.65
C SER A 113 14.10 6.35 -18.16
N ARG A 114 12.79 6.51 -18.10
CA ARG A 114 11.84 5.50 -18.58
C ARG A 114 10.53 6.12 -19.07
N VAL A 115 9.84 5.40 -19.97
CA VAL A 115 8.54 5.78 -20.54
C VAL A 115 7.58 4.60 -20.42
N ASP A 116 6.46 4.82 -19.73
CA ASP A 116 5.36 3.85 -19.68
C ASP A 116 4.47 4.00 -20.92
N CYS A 117 4.62 3.05 -21.85
CA CYS A 117 3.88 3.00 -23.11
C CYS A 117 2.38 2.72 -22.92
N ALA A 118 1.95 2.26 -21.74
CA ALA A 118 0.56 1.93 -21.47
C ALA A 118 -0.25 3.12 -20.93
N MET A 119 0.38 4.22 -20.53
CA MET A 119 -0.32 5.35 -19.89
C MET A 119 -1.37 6.04 -20.78
N LYS A 120 -1.19 6.07 -22.11
CA LYS A 120 -2.18 6.69 -23.01
C LYS A 120 -3.45 5.85 -23.21
N ASN A 121 -3.39 4.54 -22.93
CA ASN A 121 -4.48 3.61 -23.23
C ASN A 121 -5.41 3.36 -22.03
N GLU A 122 -5.07 3.83 -20.82
CA GLU A 122 -5.92 3.65 -19.62
C GLU A 122 -6.89 4.81 -19.37
N ASP A 123 -6.56 6.05 -19.76
CA ASP A 123 -7.39 7.24 -19.50
C ASP A 123 -8.76 7.24 -20.24
N THR A 124 -9.03 6.25 -21.10
CA THR A 124 -10.22 6.20 -21.97
C THR A 124 -11.09 4.95 -21.83
N LEU A 125 -10.71 3.97 -21.01
CA LEU A 125 -11.48 2.73 -20.87
C LEU A 125 -12.39 2.78 -19.64
N PRO A 126 -13.73 2.64 -19.80
CA PRO A 126 -14.64 2.50 -18.67
C PRO A 126 -14.25 1.30 -17.81
N TRP A 127 -14.34 1.45 -16.49
CA TRP A 127 -14.16 0.32 -15.57
C TRP A 127 -15.17 -0.77 -15.89
N ASN A 128 -14.69 -1.98 -16.20
CA ASN A 128 -15.55 -3.13 -16.43
C ASN A 128 -15.23 -4.19 -15.37
N ALA A 129 -16.14 -4.36 -14.40
CA ALA A 129 -16.02 -5.36 -13.33
C ALA A 129 -16.05 -6.81 -13.85
N SER A 130 -16.31 -7.02 -15.15
CA SER A 130 -16.26 -8.32 -15.82
C SER A 130 -14.99 -8.49 -16.68
N ASP A 131 -14.12 -7.47 -16.76
CA ASP A 131 -12.87 -7.53 -17.52
C ASP A 131 -11.78 -8.21 -16.67
N PRO A 132 -11.34 -9.43 -17.04
CA PRO A 132 -10.32 -10.17 -16.30
C PRO A 132 -8.99 -9.42 -16.19
N VAL A 133 -8.69 -8.54 -17.15
CA VAL A 133 -7.48 -7.72 -17.14
C VAL A 133 -7.56 -6.68 -16.04
N GLN A 134 -8.70 -6.01 -15.86
CA GLN A 134 -8.89 -5.01 -14.80
C GLN A 134 -8.92 -5.64 -13.40
N ILE A 135 -9.51 -6.83 -13.28
CA ILE A 135 -9.48 -7.62 -12.04
C ILE A 135 -8.04 -8.01 -11.68
N ALA A 136 -7.26 -8.51 -12.64
CA ALA A 136 -5.85 -8.86 -12.41
C ALA A 136 -4.99 -7.64 -12.00
N ARG A 137 -5.31 -6.46 -12.53
CA ARG A 137 -4.65 -5.20 -12.16
C ARG A 137 -4.97 -4.80 -10.71
N ALA A 138 -6.22 -4.92 -10.28
CA ALA A 138 -6.62 -4.64 -8.90
C ALA A 138 -5.99 -5.63 -7.89
N ILE A 139 -5.88 -6.92 -8.24
CA ILE A 139 -5.14 -7.91 -7.41
C ILE A 139 -3.73 -7.42 -7.17
N TYR A 140 -3.04 -7.02 -8.23
CA TYR A 140 -1.65 -6.64 -8.12
C TYR A 140 -1.44 -5.42 -7.22
N ASP A 141 -2.30 -4.40 -7.30
CA ASP A 141 -2.22 -3.26 -6.37
C ASP A 141 -2.48 -3.68 -4.91
N THR A 142 -3.34 -4.67 -4.66
CA THR A 142 -3.49 -5.23 -3.30
C THR A 142 -2.29 -6.06 -2.85
N GLU A 143 -1.61 -6.77 -3.77
CA GLU A 143 -0.37 -7.50 -3.49
C GLU A 143 0.76 -6.52 -3.14
N GLU A 144 0.93 -5.45 -3.93
CA GLU A 144 1.96 -4.43 -3.68
C GLU A 144 1.67 -3.63 -2.41
N ALA A 145 0.41 -3.27 -2.14
CA ALA A 145 0.04 -2.63 -0.88
C ALA A 145 0.37 -3.52 0.32
N THR A 146 0.06 -4.82 0.24
CA THR A 146 0.36 -5.78 1.32
C THR A 146 1.87 -5.95 1.52
N ALA A 147 2.64 -6.06 0.44
CA ALA A 147 4.09 -6.15 0.50
C ALA A 147 4.72 -4.88 1.09
N GLN A 148 4.28 -3.70 0.63
CA GLN A 148 4.76 -2.41 1.16
C GLN A 148 4.37 -2.19 2.62
N THR A 149 3.15 -2.59 3.04
CA THR A 149 2.76 -2.58 4.45
C THR A 149 3.79 -3.34 5.28
N PHE A 150 4.17 -4.53 4.85
CA PHE A 150 5.06 -5.38 5.61
C PHE A 150 6.49 -4.83 5.68
N ASP A 151 7.00 -4.31 4.57
CA ASP A 151 8.30 -3.61 4.54
C ASP A 151 8.30 -2.42 5.51
N ILE A 152 7.24 -1.60 5.52
CA ILE A 152 7.08 -0.48 6.47
C ILE A 152 7.12 -0.98 7.92
N LEU A 153 6.39 -2.05 8.23
CA LEU A 153 6.35 -2.63 9.59
C LEU A 153 7.73 -3.07 10.06
N THR A 154 8.47 -3.78 9.21
CA THR A 154 9.80 -4.32 9.54
C THR A 154 10.84 -3.22 9.62
N ASP A 155 10.86 -2.30 8.66
CA ASP A 155 11.86 -1.24 8.57
C ASP A 155 11.76 -0.26 9.75
N ASN A 156 10.52 0.05 10.16
CA ASN A 156 10.27 0.97 11.27
C ASN A 156 10.26 0.28 12.65
N LYS A 157 10.46 -1.04 12.71
CA LYS A 157 10.42 -1.84 13.95
C LYS A 157 9.13 -1.63 14.77
N TRP A 158 7.99 -1.51 14.09
CA TRP A 158 6.69 -1.26 14.73
C TRP A 158 6.05 -2.48 15.37
N ILE A 159 6.66 -3.66 15.22
CA ILE A 159 6.20 -4.91 15.82
C ILE A 159 6.76 -4.98 17.25
N THR A 160 6.00 -4.42 18.19
CA THR A 160 6.30 -4.36 19.63
C THR A 160 5.34 -5.25 20.40
N GLN A 161 5.53 -5.41 21.72
CA GLN A 161 4.63 -6.19 22.57
C GLN A 161 3.18 -5.71 22.51
N GLU A 162 2.96 -4.39 22.44
CA GLU A 162 1.62 -3.78 22.43
C GLU A 162 0.92 -3.97 21.08
N THR A 163 1.69 -3.98 19.98
CA THR A 163 1.14 -4.01 18.63
C THR A 163 1.01 -5.43 18.06
N ARG A 164 1.49 -6.47 18.76
CA ARG A 164 1.37 -7.88 18.32
C ARG A 164 -0.06 -8.30 18.04
N ALA A 165 -0.96 -8.05 19.00
CA ALA A 165 -2.34 -8.52 18.90
C ALA A 165 -3.09 -7.85 17.72
N PRO A 166 -3.02 -6.51 17.55
CA PRO A 166 -3.51 -5.84 16.33
C PRO A 166 -2.96 -6.44 15.04
N LEU A 167 -1.64 -6.72 14.98
CA LEU A 167 -1.02 -7.27 13.78
C LEU A 167 -1.48 -8.70 13.50
N ILE A 168 -1.46 -9.59 14.49
CA ILE A 168 -1.91 -10.99 14.35
C ILE A 168 -3.36 -11.02 13.86
N MET A 169 -4.23 -10.18 14.43
CA MET A 169 -5.63 -10.11 14.05
C MET A 169 -5.82 -9.67 12.58
N PHE A 170 -5.03 -8.70 12.12
CA PHE A 170 -5.03 -8.29 10.73
C PHE A 170 -4.45 -9.37 9.80
N LEU A 171 -3.34 -10.02 10.20
CA LEU A 171 -2.77 -11.14 9.45
C LEU A 171 -3.74 -12.32 9.34
N GLN A 172 -4.54 -12.61 10.37
CA GLN A 172 -5.59 -13.64 10.31
C GLN A 172 -6.65 -13.28 9.25
N LEU A 173 -7.09 -12.01 9.22
CA LEU A 173 -8.01 -11.51 8.21
C LEU A 173 -7.41 -11.66 6.80
N LEU A 174 -6.14 -11.29 6.62
CA LEU A 174 -5.43 -11.44 5.35
C LEU A 174 -5.28 -12.90 4.93
N ALA A 175 -4.86 -13.79 5.83
CA ALA A 175 -4.67 -15.21 5.54
C ALA A 175 -5.96 -15.88 5.06
N ALA A 176 -7.11 -15.51 5.63
CA ALA A 176 -8.40 -16.03 5.23
C ALA A 176 -8.95 -15.37 3.96
N HIS A 177 -8.87 -14.02 3.89
CA HIS A 177 -9.71 -13.24 2.98
C HIS A 177 -8.95 -12.41 1.96
N HIS A 178 -7.61 -12.30 2.00
CA HIS A 178 -6.87 -11.53 1.00
C HIS A 178 -7.20 -12.02 -0.43
N PRO A 179 -7.45 -11.16 -1.44
CA PRO A 179 -7.86 -11.59 -2.77
C PRO A 179 -6.82 -12.46 -3.49
N SER A 180 -5.54 -12.15 -3.36
CA SER A 180 -4.43 -12.96 -3.87
C SER A 180 -4.18 -14.25 -3.06
N LYS A 181 -4.17 -15.40 -3.75
CA LYS A 181 -3.84 -16.73 -3.17
C LYS A 181 -2.43 -16.78 -2.56
N ARG A 182 -1.44 -16.15 -3.21
CA ARG A 182 -0.05 -16.15 -2.73
C ARG A 182 0.12 -15.32 -1.46
N CYS A 183 -0.56 -14.18 -1.35
CA CYS A 183 -0.58 -13.40 -0.12
C CYS A 183 -1.25 -14.14 1.03
N ARG A 184 -2.36 -14.87 0.76
CA ARG A 184 -2.97 -15.72 1.78
C ARG A 184 -1.99 -16.77 2.32
N LYS A 185 -1.30 -17.46 1.41
CA LYS A 185 -0.29 -18.48 1.77
C LYS A 185 0.87 -17.88 2.57
N GLY A 186 1.50 -16.82 2.06
CA GLY A 186 2.64 -16.20 2.74
C GLY A 186 2.26 -15.59 4.09
N THR A 187 1.06 -15.01 4.19
CA THR A 187 0.53 -14.53 5.48
C THR A 187 0.32 -15.66 6.48
N ALA A 188 -0.24 -16.80 6.03
CA ALA A 188 -0.43 -17.97 6.90
C ALA A 188 0.92 -18.53 7.38
N GLU A 189 1.94 -18.56 6.53
CA GLU A 189 3.30 -18.94 6.91
C GLU A 189 3.89 -18.00 7.96
N ILE A 190 3.69 -16.68 7.81
CA ILE A 190 4.11 -15.69 8.81
C ILE A 190 3.39 -15.92 10.14
N LEU A 191 2.07 -16.16 10.12
CA LEU A 191 1.29 -16.42 11.34
C LEU A 191 1.79 -17.65 12.10
N VAL A 192 2.10 -18.74 11.40
CA VAL A 192 2.59 -19.97 12.02
C VAL A 192 3.97 -19.76 12.69
N ASN A 193 4.81 -18.89 12.13
CA ASN A 193 6.14 -18.62 12.64
C ASN A 193 6.24 -17.29 13.40
N PHE A 194 5.11 -16.67 13.78
CA PHE A 194 5.09 -15.28 14.24
C PHE A 194 5.95 -15.04 15.50
N ASP A 195 5.90 -15.97 16.47
CA ASP A 195 6.68 -15.88 17.71
C ASP A 195 8.18 -16.11 17.47
N ASP A 196 8.56 -16.92 16.48
CA ASP A 196 9.95 -17.14 16.10
C ASP A 196 10.54 -15.91 15.36
N LEU A 197 9.70 -15.25 14.55
CA LEU A 197 10.08 -14.04 13.81
C LEU A 197 10.19 -12.82 14.72
N TRP A 198 9.31 -12.72 15.72
CA TRP A 198 9.31 -11.65 16.72
C TRP A 198 9.17 -12.24 18.12
N PRO A 199 10.25 -12.72 18.74
CA PRO A 199 10.19 -13.27 20.08
C PRO A 199 9.85 -12.19 21.11
N LEU A 200 9.03 -12.55 22.10
CA LEU A 200 8.82 -11.72 23.29
C LEU A 200 10.10 -11.77 24.13
N ASN A 201 10.76 -10.63 24.35
CA ASN A 201 11.89 -10.54 25.27
C ASN A 201 11.40 -10.78 26.71
N THR A 202 11.43 -12.02 27.18
CA THR A 202 11.31 -12.36 28.61
C THR A 202 12.62 -12.04 29.31
N SER A 203 12.89 -10.77 29.58
CA SER A 203 13.93 -10.38 30.52
C SER A 203 13.41 -10.51 31.94
N ASN A 204 13.54 -11.71 32.52
CA ASN A 204 13.72 -11.95 33.95
C ASN A 204 14.25 -13.36 34.20
N SER A 205 15.52 -13.60 33.86
CA SER A 205 16.37 -14.48 34.67
C SER A 205 17.84 -14.16 34.42
N SER A 206 18.48 -13.59 35.43
CA SER A 206 19.93 -13.58 35.58
C SER A 206 20.44 -15.01 35.73
N GLN A 207 20.86 -15.64 34.63
CA GLN A 207 21.94 -16.62 34.64
C GLN A 207 22.45 -16.84 33.21
N GLY A 208 23.70 -16.47 33.00
CA GLY A 208 24.38 -16.63 31.73
C GLY A 208 24.48 -18.09 31.34
N THR A 209 23.94 -18.41 30.17
CA THR A 209 24.47 -19.49 29.35
C THR A 209 24.45 -19.00 27.91
N SER A 210 25.63 -18.93 27.32
CA SER A 210 25.84 -18.65 25.90
C SER A 210 25.06 -19.65 25.06
N ILE A 211 23.96 -19.21 24.44
CA ILE A 211 23.42 -19.83 23.23
C ILE A 211 23.37 -18.75 22.16
N MET A 212 24.41 -18.83 21.34
CA MET A 212 24.54 -18.29 20.00
C MET A 212 23.31 -18.66 19.16
N GLN A 213 22.52 -17.66 18.78
CA GLN A 213 22.08 -17.41 17.40
C GLN A 213 21.21 -16.15 17.43
N THR A 214 21.83 -15.04 17.05
CA THR A 214 21.14 -13.92 16.43
C THR A 214 20.24 -14.50 15.34
N GLY A 215 18.93 -14.55 15.60
CA GLY A 215 17.93 -14.85 14.60
C GLY A 215 18.19 -13.93 13.42
N ASP A 216 18.50 -14.54 12.28
CA ASP A 216 18.88 -13.89 11.05
C ASP A 216 17.83 -12.86 10.64
N VAL A 217 18.09 -11.58 10.93
CA VAL A 217 17.25 -10.43 10.55
C VAL A 217 17.11 -10.31 9.01
N THR A 218 17.77 -11.19 8.25
CA THR A 218 17.69 -11.27 6.79
C THR A 218 16.65 -12.24 6.23
N LYS A 219 15.86 -12.95 7.06
CA LYS A 219 14.66 -13.65 6.54
C LYS A 219 13.50 -12.67 6.34
N VAL A 220 13.61 -11.81 5.32
CA VAL A 220 12.44 -11.09 4.79
C VAL A 220 11.51 -12.13 4.19
N PHE A 221 10.46 -12.50 4.93
CA PHE A 221 9.41 -13.36 4.40
C PHE A 221 8.61 -12.53 3.39
N PRO A 222 8.63 -12.88 2.11
CA PRO A 222 7.84 -12.17 1.13
C PRO A 222 6.38 -12.57 1.38
N ILE A 223 5.63 -11.71 2.08
CA ILE A 223 4.23 -11.97 2.50
C ILE A 223 3.32 -12.38 1.33
N CYS A 224 3.64 -11.92 0.12
CA CYS A 224 2.97 -12.26 -1.13
C CYS A 224 3.83 -13.10 -2.10
N GLY A 225 4.99 -13.60 -1.69
CA GLY A 225 5.92 -14.36 -2.53
C GLY A 225 6.94 -13.50 -3.27
N LYS A 226 8.07 -14.11 -3.67
CA LYS A 226 9.21 -13.42 -4.31
C LYS A 226 8.94 -12.98 -5.74
N GLU A 227 7.89 -13.52 -6.33
CA GLU A 227 7.50 -13.29 -7.73
C GLU A 227 6.63 -12.05 -7.90
N VAL A 228 6.19 -11.40 -6.81
CA VAL A 228 5.39 -10.19 -6.90
C VAL A 228 6.27 -9.08 -7.45
N PRO A 229 5.96 -8.55 -8.64
CA PRO A 229 6.71 -7.42 -9.14
C PRO A 229 6.55 -6.23 -8.18
N ARG A 230 7.64 -5.54 -7.85
CA ARG A 230 7.65 -4.50 -6.81
C ARG A 230 7.73 -3.10 -7.40
N GLY A 231 7.22 -2.11 -6.68
CA GLY A 231 7.41 -0.69 -6.98
C GLY A 231 6.67 -0.23 -8.22
N TYR A 232 5.59 -0.92 -8.60
CA TYR A 232 4.71 -0.46 -9.65
C TYR A 232 3.27 -0.47 -9.18
N TRP A 233 2.52 0.57 -9.51
CA TRP A 233 1.07 0.67 -9.30
C TRP A 233 0.37 0.66 -10.65
N ILE A 234 -0.77 -0.02 -10.75
CA ILE A 234 -1.57 -0.02 -11.98
C ILE A 234 -2.77 0.89 -11.80
N PHE A 235 -3.82 0.42 -11.13
CA PHE A 235 -5.02 1.21 -10.90
C PHE A 235 -4.73 2.37 -9.95
N CYS A 236 -3.81 2.20 -9.01
CA CYS A 236 -3.40 3.20 -8.02
C CYS A 236 -2.25 4.09 -8.47
N ARG A 237 -1.84 4.04 -9.75
CA ARG A 237 -0.78 4.93 -10.26
C ARG A 237 -1.26 6.37 -10.25
N GLY A 238 -0.47 7.23 -9.60
CA GLY A 238 -0.65 8.68 -9.63
C GLY A 238 -0.15 9.31 -10.92
N SER A 239 -0.59 10.55 -11.19
CA SER A 239 0.03 11.40 -12.21
C SER A 239 1.45 11.84 -11.86
N ARG A 240 1.79 11.76 -10.56
CA ARG A 240 3.11 12.04 -9.97
C ARG A 240 3.47 10.92 -9.00
N ASN A 241 4.75 10.74 -8.70
CA ASN A 241 5.21 9.59 -7.90
C ASN A 241 4.74 9.69 -6.43
N GLU A 242 4.50 10.89 -5.94
CA GLU A 242 3.99 11.17 -4.60
C GLU A 242 2.46 11.04 -4.45
N THR A 243 1.71 10.88 -5.55
CA THR A 243 0.24 10.80 -5.50
C THR A 243 -0.29 9.37 -5.57
N ARG A 244 -1.42 9.12 -4.90
CA ARG A 244 -2.15 7.84 -4.87
C ARG A 244 -1.33 6.70 -4.24
N GLY A 245 -0.83 5.75 -5.04
CA GLY A 245 0.07 4.67 -4.63
C GLY A 245 -0.44 3.86 -3.44
N TYR A 246 0.41 3.71 -2.41
CA TYR A 246 0.18 2.88 -1.22
C TYR A 246 -1.17 3.11 -0.57
N SER A 247 -1.54 4.38 -0.36
CA SER A 247 -2.81 4.73 0.27
C SER A 247 -4.02 4.25 -0.53
N CYS A 248 -3.96 4.35 -1.86
CA CYS A 248 -4.99 3.85 -2.76
C CYS A 248 -5.05 2.32 -2.73
N GLY A 249 -3.90 1.64 -2.81
CA GLY A 249 -3.84 0.18 -2.80
C GLY A 249 -4.37 -0.40 -1.49
N LEU A 250 -4.07 0.25 -0.36
CA LEU A 250 -4.60 -0.15 0.94
C LEU A 250 -6.12 0.01 1.02
N TRP A 251 -6.70 1.10 0.49
CA TRP A 251 -8.16 1.22 0.41
C TRP A 251 -8.80 0.10 -0.41
N ILE A 252 -8.21 -0.25 -1.56
CA ILE A 252 -8.69 -1.36 -2.40
C ILE A 252 -8.61 -2.67 -1.62
N LEU A 253 -7.50 -2.92 -0.91
CA LEU A 253 -7.35 -4.11 -0.06
C LEU A 253 -8.44 -4.17 1.00
N LEU A 254 -8.69 -3.08 1.73
CA LEU A 254 -9.72 -3.05 2.78
C LEU A 254 -11.13 -3.31 2.22
N HIS A 255 -11.47 -2.72 1.07
CA HIS A 255 -12.75 -2.99 0.39
C HIS A 255 -12.84 -4.43 -0.13
N ALA A 256 -11.75 -4.97 -0.67
CA ALA A 256 -11.68 -6.36 -1.11
C ALA A 256 -11.85 -7.35 0.06
N LEU A 257 -11.26 -7.06 1.23
CA LEU A 257 -11.46 -7.86 2.44
C LEU A 257 -12.91 -7.78 2.92
N SER A 258 -13.49 -6.57 2.96
CA SER A 258 -14.85 -6.38 3.50
C SER A 258 -15.94 -7.11 2.72
N VAL A 259 -15.82 -7.23 1.39
CA VAL A 259 -16.80 -7.96 0.59
C VAL A 259 -16.62 -9.48 0.62
N ARG A 260 -15.49 -9.97 1.16
CA ARG A 260 -15.14 -11.40 1.21
C ARG A 260 -15.46 -12.06 2.55
N VAL A 261 -15.58 -11.27 3.63
CA VAL A 261 -15.96 -11.77 4.95
C VAL A 261 -17.43 -12.17 5.02
N GLY A 262 -17.73 -13.20 5.79
CA GLY A 262 -19.10 -13.60 6.11
C GLY A 262 -19.72 -12.78 7.24
N ASP A 263 -21.04 -12.94 7.45
CA ASP A 263 -21.77 -12.22 8.51
C ASP A 263 -21.18 -12.46 9.91
N GLY A 264 -20.75 -13.69 10.20
CA GLY A 264 -20.12 -14.06 11.48
C GLY A 264 -18.71 -13.49 11.68
N GLU A 265 -18.08 -12.96 10.63
CA GLU A 265 -16.71 -12.43 10.65
C GLU A 265 -16.69 -10.89 10.57
N ALA A 266 -17.82 -10.25 10.25
CA ALA A 266 -17.92 -8.82 9.96
C ALA A 266 -17.38 -7.95 11.10
N GLN A 267 -17.76 -8.24 12.36
CA GLN A 267 -17.25 -7.50 13.50
C GLN A 267 -15.75 -7.67 13.70
N GLN A 268 -15.24 -8.89 13.56
CA GLN A 268 -13.81 -9.16 13.72
C GLN A 268 -13.00 -8.46 12.63
N ALA A 269 -13.48 -8.45 11.39
CA ALA A 269 -12.86 -7.75 10.28
C ALA A 269 -12.85 -6.22 10.48
N PHE A 270 -13.93 -5.66 11.01
CA PHE A 270 -13.99 -4.25 11.41
C PHE A 270 -12.93 -3.91 12.47
N ILE A 271 -12.85 -4.67 13.56
CA ILE A 271 -11.86 -4.44 14.62
C ILE A 271 -10.45 -4.59 14.06
N ALA A 272 -10.17 -5.68 13.33
CA ALA A 272 -8.88 -5.91 12.68
C ALA A 272 -8.44 -4.73 11.79
N THR A 273 -9.38 -4.17 11.03
CA THR A 273 -9.12 -3.02 10.15
C THR A 273 -8.83 -1.76 10.95
N CYS A 274 -9.66 -1.44 11.94
CA CYS A 274 -9.49 -0.25 12.76
C CYS A 274 -8.19 -0.28 13.58
N ASP A 275 -7.90 -1.42 14.23
CA ASP A 275 -6.69 -1.59 15.02
C ASP A 275 -5.44 -1.58 14.13
N PHE A 276 -5.49 -2.22 12.96
CA PHE A 276 -4.37 -2.19 12.02
C PHE A 276 -4.05 -0.76 11.58
N ILE A 277 -5.05 -0.01 11.10
CA ILE A 277 -4.84 1.37 10.67
C ILE A 277 -4.34 2.21 11.85
N HIS A 278 -5.00 2.09 13.00
CA HIS A 278 -4.64 2.84 14.19
C HIS A 278 -3.22 2.59 14.66
N ASN A 279 -2.62 1.42 14.43
CA ASN A 279 -1.28 1.10 14.92
C ASN A 279 -0.19 1.26 13.85
N PHE A 280 -0.52 1.01 12.57
CA PHE A 280 0.50 0.74 11.55
C PHE A 280 0.42 1.60 10.29
N PHE A 281 -0.59 2.45 10.14
CA PHE A 281 -0.65 3.31 8.96
C PHE A 281 0.36 4.47 9.07
N LYS A 282 1.19 4.70 8.04
CA LYS A 282 2.30 5.67 8.11
C LYS A 282 1.86 7.12 8.35
N CYS A 283 0.69 7.52 7.85
CA CYS A 283 0.18 8.88 7.98
C CYS A 283 -0.57 9.07 9.30
N GLU A 284 0.06 9.78 10.25
CA GLU A 284 -0.51 10.08 11.58
C GLU A 284 -1.87 10.79 11.50
N GLU A 285 -1.97 11.83 10.68
CA GLU A 285 -3.22 12.57 10.50
C GLU A 285 -4.32 11.71 9.87
N CYS A 286 -3.96 10.78 8.99
CA CYS A 286 -4.88 9.81 8.41
C CYS A 286 -5.34 8.80 9.46
N ARG A 287 -4.45 8.35 10.36
CA ARG A 287 -4.77 7.47 11.50
C ARG A 287 -5.79 8.12 12.42
N ARG A 288 -5.57 9.38 12.80
CA ARG A 288 -6.48 10.12 13.68
C ARG A 288 -7.88 10.19 13.09
N HIS A 289 -7.99 10.63 11.83
CA HIS A 289 -9.27 10.72 11.14
C HIS A 289 -9.97 9.37 10.97
N PHE A 290 -9.22 8.31 10.63
CA PHE A 290 -9.80 6.97 10.48
C PHE A 290 -10.25 6.41 11.83
N HIS A 291 -9.49 6.65 12.89
CA HIS A 291 -9.86 6.28 14.24
C HIS A 291 -11.16 6.96 14.68
N GLU A 292 -11.34 8.26 14.41
CA GLU A 292 -12.59 8.97 14.72
C GLU A 292 -13.81 8.32 14.04
N MET A 293 -13.64 7.89 12.78
CA MET A 293 -14.68 7.14 12.06
C MET A 293 -14.96 5.78 12.69
N CYS A 294 -13.91 5.04 13.10
CA CYS A 294 -14.04 3.76 13.81
C CYS A 294 -14.77 3.92 15.16
N SER A 295 -14.41 4.93 15.96
CA SER A 295 -15.03 5.20 17.27
C SER A 295 -16.50 5.59 17.15
N SER A 296 -16.88 6.21 16.02
CA SER A 296 -18.24 6.65 15.75
C SER A 296 -19.06 5.62 14.95
N ALA A 297 -18.51 4.43 14.70
CA ALA A 297 -19.15 3.39 13.90
C ALA A 297 -20.35 2.77 14.65
N PRO A 298 -21.41 2.34 13.94
CA PRO A 298 -22.55 1.63 14.52
C PRO A 298 -22.19 0.15 14.84
N SER A 299 -21.22 -0.04 15.74
CA SER A 299 -20.70 -1.33 16.20
C SER A 299 -21.59 -1.91 17.33
N PRO A 300 -21.81 -3.25 17.40
CA PRO A 300 -21.18 -4.28 16.58
C PRO A 300 -21.87 -4.51 15.22
N PHE A 301 -21.06 -4.77 14.19
CA PHE A 301 -21.49 -5.19 12.86
C PHE A 301 -21.93 -6.66 12.87
N ARG A 302 -23.24 -6.90 12.73
CA ARG A 302 -23.83 -8.25 12.72
C ARG A 302 -23.90 -8.89 11.33
N THR A 303 -23.72 -8.09 10.27
CA THR A 303 -23.78 -8.56 8.89
C THR A 303 -22.61 -7.99 8.09
N ALA A 304 -22.09 -8.77 7.15
CA ALA A 304 -21.07 -8.34 6.19
C ALA A 304 -21.56 -7.11 5.42
N ARG A 305 -22.86 -7.08 5.07
CA ARG A 305 -23.51 -5.94 4.42
C ARG A 305 -23.30 -4.63 5.18
N SER A 306 -23.59 -4.63 6.48
CA SER A 306 -23.46 -3.41 7.29
C SER A 306 -22.01 -2.91 7.38
N TYR A 307 -21.04 -3.83 7.46
CA TYR A 307 -19.63 -3.48 7.47
C TYR A 307 -19.14 -2.94 6.11
N VAL A 308 -19.52 -3.58 5.00
CA VAL A 308 -19.21 -3.13 3.63
C VAL A 308 -19.74 -1.71 3.38
N LEU A 309 -21.00 -1.45 3.72
CA LEU A 309 -21.62 -0.13 3.55
C LEU A 309 -21.01 0.92 4.49
N TRP A 310 -20.62 0.54 5.72
CA TRP A 310 -19.91 1.45 6.61
C TRP A 310 -18.54 1.84 6.06
N LEU A 311 -17.75 0.89 5.55
CA LEU A 311 -16.43 1.18 4.99
C LEU A 311 -16.54 2.06 3.75
N TRP A 312 -17.52 1.78 2.88
CA TRP A 312 -17.82 2.59 1.70
C TRP A 312 -18.22 4.02 2.07
N SER A 313 -19.20 4.19 2.96
CA SER A 313 -19.67 5.52 3.37
C SER A 313 -18.58 6.31 4.10
N SER A 314 -17.75 5.64 4.91
CA SER A 314 -16.60 6.24 5.57
C SER A 314 -15.55 6.72 4.57
N HIS A 315 -15.25 5.93 3.53
CA HIS A 315 -14.34 6.34 2.46
C HIS A 315 -14.90 7.54 1.67
N ASN A 316 -16.22 7.60 1.44
CA ASN A 316 -16.84 8.77 0.81
C ASN A 316 -16.78 10.04 1.67
N LYS A 317 -16.87 9.94 3.00
CA LYS A 317 -16.62 11.08 3.90
C LYS A 317 -15.18 11.59 3.78
N VAL A 318 -14.22 10.67 3.63
CA VAL A 318 -12.82 11.04 3.35
C VAL A 318 -12.72 11.75 2.00
N ASN A 319 -13.36 11.23 0.95
CA ASN A 319 -13.37 11.87 -0.37
C ASN A 319 -13.96 13.28 -0.32
N GLU A 320 -15.12 13.46 0.31
CA GLU A 320 -15.78 14.77 0.45
C GLU A 320 -14.87 15.79 1.17
N ARG A 321 -14.23 15.39 2.27
CA ARG A 321 -13.27 16.26 2.96
C ARG A 321 -12.07 16.59 2.07
N LEU A 322 -11.48 15.58 1.44
CA LEU A 322 -10.28 15.75 0.62
C LEU A 322 -10.56 16.53 -0.66
N MET A 323 -11.78 16.54 -1.20
CA MET A 323 -12.16 17.42 -2.32
C MET A 323 -11.87 18.88 -1.99
N ALA A 324 -12.26 19.34 -0.80
CA ALA A 324 -12.02 20.72 -0.37
C ALA A 324 -10.52 20.98 -0.07
N VAL A 325 -9.90 20.10 0.70
CA VAL A 325 -8.50 20.25 1.14
C VAL A 325 -7.53 20.19 -0.05
N GLU A 326 -7.67 19.21 -0.93
CA GLU A 326 -6.76 19.06 -2.07
C GLU A 326 -6.91 20.20 -3.09
N GLN A 327 -8.10 20.78 -3.21
CA GLN A 327 -8.34 21.96 -4.05
C GLN A 327 -7.70 23.23 -3.46
N GLU A 328 -7.84 23.43 -2.14
CA GLU A 328 -7.26 24.58 -1.43
C GLU A 328 -5.73 24.56 -1.48
N TRP A 329 -5.13 23.42 -1.16
CA TRP A 329 -3.68 23.27 -1.03
C TRP A 329 -2.98 22.82 -2.31
N ARG A 330 -3.73 22.55 -3.39
CA ARG A 330 -3.23 22.04 -4.69
C ARG A 330 -2.36 20.79 -4.53
N THR A 331 -2.69 19.95 -3.56
CA THR A 331 -1.98 18.71 -3.24
C THR A 331 -2.56 17.49 -3.95
N GLY A 332 -3.80 17.60 -4.45
CA GLY A 332 -4.49 16.52 -5.15
C GLY A 332 -3.82 16.08 -6.44
N ASP A 333 -4.22 14.89 -6.89
CA ASP A 333 -3.86 14.40 -8.21
C ASP A 333 -4.80 15.00 -9.26
N SER A 334 -4.28 15.83 -10.16
CA SER A 334 -5.10 16.53 -11.15
C SER A 334 -5.81 15.61 -12.14
N ARG A 335 -5.29 14.39 -12.37
CA ARG A 335 -5.94 13.39 -13.23
C ARG A 335 -6.99 12.56 -12.49
N TYR A 336 -6.92 12.53 -11.16
CA TYR A 336 -7.78 11.71 -10.32
C TYR A 336 -8.38 12.53 -9.17
N PRO A 337 -9.18 13.57 -9.49
CA PRO A 337 -9.81 14.39 -8.46
C PRO A 337 -10.71 13.54 -7.58
N LYS A 338 -10.75 13.85 -6.28
CA LYS A 338 -11.67 13.19 -5.35
C LYS A 338 -13.11 13.43 -5.79
N MET A 339 -13.93 12.41 -5.64
CA MET A 339 -15.34 12.46 -5.95
C MET A 339 -16.11 11.50 -5.04
N LEU A 340 -17.41 11.72 -4.93
CA LEU A 340 -18.30 10.73 -4.33
C LEU A 340 -18.37 9.50 -5.25
N TRP A 341 -18.17 8.32 -4.67
CA TRP A 341 -18.03 7.06 -5.38
C TRP A 341 -19.13 6.06 -4.96
N PRO A 342 -19.69 5.24 -5.87
CA PRO A 342 -19.46 5.28 -7.31
C PRO A 342 -20.16 6.48 -7.95
N PRO A 343 -19.55 7.10 -8.97
CA PRO A 343 -20.23 8.11 -9.75
C PRO A 343 -21.30 7.47 -10.67
N PRO A 344 -22.34 8.22 -11.08
CA PRO A 344 -23.45 7.69 -11.88
C PRO A 344 -23.03 7.02 -13.20
N GLN A 345 -21.88 7.40 -13.75
CA GLN A 345 -21.31 6.83 -14.97
C GLN A 345 -20.94 5.36 -14.82
N ILE A 346 -20.58 4.91 -13.62
CA ILE A 346 -20.23 3.50 -13.35
C ILE A 346 -21.29 2.76 -12.53
N CYS A 347 -22.21 3.47 -11.88
CA CYS A 347 -23.40 2.90 -11.27
C CYS A 347 -24.58 3.89 -11.26
N ALA A 348 -25.36 3.88 -12.33
CA ALA A 348 -26.52 4.77 -12.46
C ALA A 348 -27.64 4.45 -11.44
N SER A 349 -27.78 3.18 -11.03
CA SER A 349 -28.78 2.76 -10.05
C SER A 349 -28.39 3.09 -8.60
N CYS A 350 -27.11 3.34 -8.33
CA CYS A 350 -26.60 3.58 -6.98
C CYS A 350 -27.04 4.91 -6.39
N SER A 351 -27.32 5.93 -7.21
CA SER A 351 -27.67 7.25 -6.70
C SER A 351 -28.61 8.03 -7.60
N THR A 352 -29.43 8.87 -6.97
CA THR A 352 -30.28 9.85 -7.66
C THR A 352 -29.96 11.26 -7.15
N SER A 353 -29.98 12.22 -8.07
CA SER A 353 -29.76 13.63 -7.74
C SER A 353 -31.10 14.32 -7.50
N THR A 354 -31.29 14.90 -6.31
CA THR A 354 -32.40 15.82 -6.06
C THR A 354 -31.86 17.24 -5.88
N ILE A 355 -32.40 18.17 -6.66
CA ILE A 355 -32.07 19.60 -6.54
C ILE A 355 -32.81 20.13 -5.32
N LYS A 356 -32.11 20.65 -4.31
CA LYS A 356 -32.79 21.33 -3.21
C LYS A 356 -33.31 22.68 -3.71
N PRO A 357 -34.64 22.91 -3.70
CA PRO A 357 -35.24 24.11 -4.30
C PRO A 357 -34.87 25.43 -3.58
N LYS A 358 -34.30 25.37 -2.36
CA LYS A 358 -33.98 26.56 -1.55
C LYS A 358 -32.50 26.98 -1.57
N THR A 359 -31.58 26.13 -2.00
CA THR A 359 -30.13 26.42 -1.91
C THR A 359 -29.37 26.17 -3.20
N GLY A 360 -30.01 25.61 -4.23
CA GLY A 360 -29.33 25.21 -5.48
C GLY A 360 -28.36 24.03 -5.34
N ASN A 361 -28.11 23.55 -4.12
CA ASN A 361 -27.24 22.40 -3.89
C ASN A 361 -27.92 21.08 -4.27
N THR A 362 -27.24 20.30 -5.10
CA THR A 362 -27.62 18.93 -5.45
C THR A 362 -27.35 18.03 -4.25
N LYS A 363 -28.40 17.42 -3.70
CA LYS A 363 -28.26 16.35 -2.70
C LYS A 363 -28.30 15.02 -3.44
N LEU A 364 -27.25 14.23 -3.28
CA LEU A 364 -27.23 12.85 -3.75
C LEU A 364 -27.99 11.97 -2.74
N ASN A 365 -28.96 11.19 -3.22
CA ASN A 365 -29.62 10.16 -2.44
C ASN A 365 -29.12 8.80 -2.91
N TRP A 366 -28.52 8.03 -2.00
CA TRP A 366 -27.96 6.72 -2.29
C TRP A 366 -28.99 5.61 -2.13
N ASN A 367 -28.99 4.67 -3.07
CA ASN A 367 -29.67 3.39 -2.92
C ASN A 367 -28.65 2.37 -2.38
N GLU A 368 -28.69 2.11 -1.07
CA GLU A 368 -27.72 1.23 -0.41
C GLU A 368 -27.80 -0.24 -0.85
N ASP A 369 -28.92 -0.69 -1.42
CA ASP A 369 -29.03 -2.04 -2.02
C ASP A 369 -28.20 -2.14 -3.29
N GLU A 370 -28.38 -1.18 -4.19
CA GLU A 370 -27.62 -1.09 -5.44
C GLU A 370 -26.13 -0.84 -5.19
N VAL A 371 -25.80 0.04 -4.23
CA VAL A 371 -24.42 0.28 -3.81
C VAL A 371 -23.77 -1.00 -3.28
N TYR A 372 -24.45 -1.76 -2.43
CA TYR A 372 -23.90 -3.00 -1.89
C TYR A 372 -23.65 -4.04 -2.98
N ASN A 373 -24.59 -4.21 -3.92
CA ASN A 373 -24.46 -5.12 -5.05
C ASN A 373 -23.28 -4.70 -5.95
N PHE A 374 -23.18 -3.41 -6.25
CA PHE A 374 -22.07 -2.85 -7.01
C PHE A 374 -20.74 -3.09 -6.31
N LEU A 375 -20.63 -2.82 -5.00
CA LEU A 375 -19.42 -3.06 -4.21
C LEU A 375 -19.00 -4.52 -4.23
N LYS A 376 -19.94 -5.45 -4.02
CA LYS A 376 -19.66 -6.88 -4.14
C LYS A 376 -19.12 -7.21 -5.53
N GLN A 377 -19.78 -6.76 -6.59
CA GLN A 377 -19.33 -7.05 -7.95
C GLN A 377 -17.95 -6.44 -8.25
N HIS A 378 -17.74 -5.19 -7.84
CA HIS A 378 -16.52 -4.43 -8.09
C HIS A 378 -15.30 -5.01 -7.36
N TYR A 379 -15.48 -5.45 -6.11
CA TYR A 379 -14.39 -5.93 -5.25
C TYR A 379 -14.31 -7.47 -5.10
N SER A 380 -15.27 -8.23 -5.64
CA SER A 380 -15.21 -9.70 -5.68
C SER A 380 -14.26 -10.20 -6.76
N ILE A 381 -12.98 -10.05 -6.48
CA ILE A 381 -11.83 -10.33 -7.36
C ILE A 381 -11.59 -11.85 -7.61
N SER A 382 -12.54 -12.74 -7.30
CA SER A 382 -12.33 -14.19 -7.38
C SER A 382 -13.42 -15.00 -8.10
N SER A 383 -14.38 -14.37 -8.78
CA SER A 383 -15.43 -15.12 -9.49
C SER A 383 -15.09 -15.48 -10.94
N LEU A 384 -14.00 -14.98 -11.52
CA LEU A 384 -13.64 -15.26 -12.92
C LEU A 384 -12.19 -15.72 -12.98
N SER A 385 -12.00 -17.04 -13.15
CA SER A 385 -10.70 -17.59 -13.53
C SER A 385 -10.38 -17.12 -14.95
N PRO A 386 -9.14 -16.72 -15.27
CA PRO A 386 -8.74 -16.49 -16.66
C PRO A 386 -8.86 -17.81 -17.44
N PRO A 387 -9.28 -17.78 -18.72
CA PRO A 387 -9.29 -18.99 -19.54
C PRO A 387 -7.85 -19.52 -19.62
N SER A 388 -7.68 -20.80 -19.28
CA SER A 388 -6.45 -21.53 -19.58
C SER A 388 -6.25 -21.49 -21.08
N ASN A 389 -5.11 -20.94 -21.53
CA ASN A 389 -4.66 -21.10 -22.90
C ASN A 389 -4.36 -22.57 -23.10
N ASP A 390 -5.30 -23.30 -23.70
CA ASP A 390 -5.00 -24.58 -24.32
C ASP A 390 -4.81 -24.32 -25.81
N GLU A 391 -3.57 -24.49 -26.27
CA GLU A 391 -3.24 -24.53 -27.68
C GLU A 391 -3.91 -25.76 -28.27
N THR A 392 -5.04 -25.58 -28.95
CA THR A 392 -5.38 -26.24 -30.21
C THR A 392 -6.78 -25.84 -30.66
N GLY A 393 -6.88 -25.27 -31.86
CA GLY A 393 -8.16 -24.96 -32.47
C GLY A 393 -8.93 -26.23 -32.86
N LYS A 394 -10.17 -26.36 -32.37
CA LYS A 394 -11.33 -26.77 -33.17
C LYS A 394 -12.64 -26.66 -32.38
N SER A 395 -13.58 -25.92 -32.97
CA SER A 395 -14.99 -25.90 -32.58
C SER A 395 -15.68 -27.22 -32.96
N SER A 396 -16.29 -27.90 -32.00
CA SER A 396 -17.55 -28.64 -32.22
C SER A 396 -18.21 -29.09 -30.93
N ILE A 397 -19.53 -28.88 -30.90
CA ILE A 397 -20.48 -29.25 -29.86
C ILE A 397 -20.67 -30.78 -29.84
N LYS A 398 -20.46 -31.42 -28.68
CA LYS A 398 -21.34 -32.47 -28.13
C LYS A 398 -20.97 -32.78 -26.69
N GLY A 399 -21.98 -32.81 -25.83
CA GLY A 399 -21.85 -32.97 -24.39
C GLY A 399 -21.25 -34.31 -23.96
N VAL A 400 -20.36 -34.21 -22.97
CA VAL A 400 -20.05 -35.27 -22.01
C VAL A 400 -19.99 -34.60 -20.65
N SER A 401 -20.85 -35.05 -19.75
CA SER A 401 -20.87 -34.69 -18.34
C SER A 401 -19.58 -35.13 -17.67
N VAL A 402 -18.84 -34.18 -17.10
CA VAL A 402 -17.84 -34.46 -16.08
C VAL A 402 -18.19 -33.55 -14.89
N SER A 403 -18.56 -34.20 -13.80
CA SER A 403 -18.92 -33.61 -12.53
C SER A 403 -17.67 -33.00 -11.90
N ASP A 404 -17.60 -31.68 -11.84
CA ASP A 404 -16.62 -30.99 -10.99
C ASP A 404 -17.35 -30.21 -9.90
N ASP A 405 -16.98 -30.58 -8.67
CA ASP A 405 -17.57 -30.14 -7.43
C ASP A 405 -17.53 -28.63 -7.27
N ALA A 406 -18.71 -28.05 -7.16
CA ALA A 406 -18.93 -26.72 -6.64
C ALA A 406 -18.51 -26.67 -5.17
N ALA A 407 -17.24 -26.35 -4.90
CA ALA A 407 -16.79 -25.92 -3.58
C ALA A 407 -17.21 -24.46 -3.35
N SER A 408 -18.51 -24.29 -3.10
CA SER A 408 -19.06 -23.20 -2.33
C SER A 408 -18.38 -23.15 -0.96
N SER A 409 -18.18 -21.93 -0.47
CA SER A 409 -17.61 -21.58 0.83
C SER A 409 -18.08 -22.51 1.98
N THR A 410 -17.19 -23.39 2.43
CA THR A 410 -17.18 -23.94 3.79
C THR A 410 -15.76 -24.35 4.14
N HIS A 411 -14.96 -23.41 4.65
CA HIS A 411 -13.86 -23.78 5.54
C HIS A 411 -14.40 -23.97 6.95
N ALA A 412 -15.31 -24.95 7.10
CA ALA A 412 -15.29 -25.74 8.31
C ALA A 412 -14.19 -26.77 8.07
N VAL A 413 -13.18 -26.84 8.94
CA VAL A 413 -12.24 -27.97 8.93
C VAL A 413 -13.09 -29.23 9.12
N THR A 414 -13.31 -29.98 8.04
CA THR A 414 -14.00 -31.27 8.11
C THR A 414 -13.05 -32.26 8.76
N VAL A 415 -13.12 -32.32 10.09
CA VAL A 415 -12.46 -33.37 10.87
C VAL A 415 -13.12 -34.68 10.44
N PRO A 416 -12.34 -35.69 9.97
CA PRO A 416 -12.88 -37.00 9.65
C PRO A 416 -13.72 -37.52 10.81
N VAL A 417 -14.87 -38.13 10.54
CA VAL A 417 -15.79 -38.63 11.60
C VAL A 417 -15.02 -39.51 12.60
N SER A 418 -14.03 -40.27 12.15
CA SER A 418 -13.12 -41.05 12.99
C SER A 418 -12.30 -40.20 13.96
N ALA A 419 -11.75 -39.07 13.51
CA ALA A 419 -10.98 -38.15 14.35
C ALA A 419 -11.88 -37.38 15.33
N ALA A 420 -13.08 -36.97 14.90
CA ALA A 420 -14.06 -36.32 15.79
C ALA A 420 -14.52 -37.28 16.90
N LEU A 421 -14.76 -38.56 16.55
CA LEU A 421 -15.12 -39.60 17.52
C LEU A 421 -13.97 -39.87 18.50
N ALA A 422 -12.72 -39.93 18.00
CA ALA A 422 -11.54 -40.13 18.84
C ALA A 422 -11.32 -39.00 19.84
N ILE A 423 -11.49 -37.73 19.41
CA ILE A 423 -11.39 -36.57 20.29
C ILE A 423 -12.50 -36.59 21.35
N ALA A 424 -13.74 -36.87 20.95
CA ALA A 424 -14.86 -36.96 21.89
C ALA A 424 -14.65 -38.05 22.95
N LEU A 425 -14.20 -39.24 22.54
CA LEU A 425 -13.90 -40.34 23.45
C LEU A 425 -12.75 -40.01 24.40
N ALA A 426 -11.69 -39.38 23.90
CA ALA A 426 -10.57 -38.93 24.73
C ALA A 426 -11.03 -37.89 25.76
N SER A 427 -11.79 -36.87 25.35
CA SER A 427 -12.33 -35.85 26.26
C SER A 427 -13.24 -36.44 27.34
N CYS A 428 -14.11 -37.40 27.00
CA CYS A 428 -14.94 -38.11 27.97
C CYS A 428 -14.10 -38.94 28.94
N ALA A 429 -13.06 -39.63 28.47
CA ALA A 429 -12.17 -40.41 29.33
C ALA A 429 -11.40 -39.52 30.32
N PHE A 430 -10.89 -38.37 29.87
CA PHE A 430 -10.24 -37.39 30.75
C PHE A 430 -11.21 -36.80 31.78
N GLY A 431 -12.45 -36.49 31.39
CA GLY A 431 -13.49 -36.03 32.30
C GLY A 431 -13.84 -37.07 33.39
N ALA A 432 -13.95 -38.35 33.00
CA ALA A 432 -14.21 -39.44 33.93
C ALA A 432 -13.04 -39.66 34.90
N LEU A 433 -11.79 -39.64 34.40
CA LEU A 433 -10.58 -39.72 35.21
C LEU A 433 -10.49 -38.56 36.22
N ALA A 434 -10.80 -37.33 35.78
CA ALA A 434 -10.81 -36.16 36.65
C ALA A 434 -11.89 -36.27 37.76
N CYS A 435 -13.08 -36.77 37.43
CA CYS A 435 -14.14 -37.03 38.42
C CYS A 435 -13.73 -38.13 39.41
N PHE A 436 -13.17 -39.24 38.93
CA PHE A 436 -12.71 -40.32 39.79
C PHE A 436 -11.60 -39.83 40.74
N TRP A 437 -10.65 -39.07 40.22
CA TRP A 437 -9.55 -38.51 41.01
C TRP A 437 -10.04 -37.52 42.08
N ARG A 438 -10.98 -36.64 41.73
CA ARG A 438 -11.64 -35.74 42.70
C ARG A 438 -12.42 -36.52 43.77
N THR A 439 -13.06 -37.61 43.41
CA THR A 439 -13.82 -38.45 44.35
C THR A 439 -12.89 -39.18 45.31
N GLN A 440 -11.77 -39.71 44.82
CA GLN A 440 -10.68 -40.26 45.65
C GLN A 440 -10.11 -39.23 46.62
N GLN A 441 -9.89 -37.98 46.18
CA GLN A 441 -9.42 -36.92 47.08
C GLN A 441 -10.43 -36.58 48.18
N LYS A 442 -11.73 -36.54 47.87
CA LYS A 442 -12.79 -36.33 48.88
C LYS A 442 -12.84 -37.48 49.90
N ASN A 443 -12.75 -38.72 49.44
CA ASN A 443 -12.77 -39.90 50.32
C ASN A 443 -11.52 -40.00 51.20
N ARG A 444 -10.36 -39.53 50.73
CA ARG A 444 -9.13 -39.41 51.55
C ARG A 444 -9.24 -38.34 52.63
N LYS A 445 -9.97 -37.25 52.38
CA LYS A 445 -10.21 -36.18 53.38
C LYS A 445 -11.25 -36.54 54.45
N GLN A 446 -12.07 -37.57 54.25
CA GLN A 446 -13.04 -38.06 55.25
C GLN A 446 -12.49 -39.18 56.14
N LYS A 447 -11.29 -39.71 55.84
CA LYS A 447 -10.62 -40.78 56.61
C LYS A 447 -9.49 -40.27 57.53
N ASN A 448 -9.20 -38.97 57.51
CA ASN A 448 -8.41 -38.24 58.49
C ASN A 448 -9.34 -37.30 59.24
#